data_AF-S6AEX2-F1
#
_entry.id   AF-S6AEX2-F1
#
_cell.length_a   1.000
_cell.length_b   1.000
_cell.length_c   1.000
_cell.angle_alpha   90.00
_cell.angle_beta   90.00
_cell.angle_gamma   90.00
#
_symmetry.space_group_name_H-M   'P 1'
#
loop_
_entity.id
_entity.type
_entity.pdbx_description
1 polymer ?
#
loop_
_entity_poly.entity_id
_entity_poly.type
_entity_poly.pdbx_seq_one_letter_code
_entity_poly.pdbx_strand_id
1 'polypeptide(L)'
;MKNLSILVLEDDSFQRLVAVTALRKLGLVRILEAQDGAAALRLLEEQGPVDVALCDLRMSGLDGLAFLRHASEAGLVQGAILSSAVEPSLRRATLDMIRCLDLDCLGDLGKPFDIERAARLLGTYRPRPAPPSEAQDSAAPPSPEEIREGLGKGEFEAHFQPKVSMSNQQLEGAEVLARWRHPRRGLLPPSQFLPQMQAHGLIDALFWQLLGQGLDLQRELAHQGRKLNLAFNLQAEQLAATDFAERISAALDQAGLRGDGLTFELTETGLLQAPASSLETLVRLRLLGCGLAMDDYGAGYSSLDRLCELPFSQLKLDANFVRRLESQPRSGTIIGNTVALSQALGLSLVVEGVETEAQRSRLLALGCEVAQGFLFARPLDGEAFRAMLAAGDPLPPH
;
A
#
# COMPACT_ATOMS: atom_id res chain seq x y z
N MET A 1 2.98 -31.23 13.17
CA MET A 1 4.45 -31.06 13.22
C MET A 1 5.19 -31.89 12.17
N LYS A 2 4.95 -33.21 12.02
CA LYS A 2 5.72 -34.08 11.09
C LYS A 2 5.71 -33.69 9.60
N ASN A 3 4.74 -32.89 9.15
CA ASN A 3 4.61 -32.47 7.75
C ASN A 3 5.08 -31.03 7.48
N LEU A 4 5.70 -30.37 8.47
CA LEU A 4 6.23 -29.01 8.29
C LEU A 4 7.59 -29.06 7.60
N SER A 5 7.76 -28.21 6.62
CA SER A 5 9.02 -27.93 5.94
C SER A 5 9.63 -26.64 6.48
N ILE A 6 10.90 -26.69 6.83
CA ILE A 6 11.59 -25.55 7.46
C ILE A 6 12.91 -25.26 6.75
N LEU A 7 13.24 -23.99 6.58
CA LEU A 7 14.57 -23.53 6.19
C LEU A 7 15.28 -23.00 7.42
N VAL A 8 16.53 -23.43 7.64
CA VAL A 8 17.44 -22.87 8.65
C VAL A 8 18.45 -21.99 7.93
N LEU A 9 18.35 -20.69 8.15
CA LEU A 9 19.25 -19.67 7.62
C LEU A 9 20.09 -19.09 8.77
N GLU A 10 21.35 -19.52 8.84
CA GLU A 10 22.30 -19.21 9.91
C GLU A 10 23.70 -19.29 9.31
N ASP A 11 24.56 -18.28 9.49
CA ASP A 11 25.90 -18.26 8.86
C ASP A 11 26.93 -19.05 9.68
N ASP A 12 26.76 -19.12 11.00
CA ASP A 12 27.59 -19.94 11.88
C ASP A 12 27.29 -21.44 11.72
N SER A 13 28.27 -22.18 11.22
CA SER A 13 28.16 -23.63 10.96
C SER A 13 27.80 -24.46 12.19
N PHE A 14 28.26 -24.07 13.39
CA PHE A 14 27.99 -24.78 14.63
C PHE A 14 26.56 -24.52 15.10
N GLN A 15 26.12 -23.26 15.07
CA GLN A 15 24.75 -22.88 15.44
C GLN A 15 23.72 -23.47 14.48
N ARG A 16 24.03 -23.48 13.17
CA ARG A 16 23.20 -24.13 12.15
C ARG A 16 23.06 -25.62 12.42
N LEU A 17 24.16 -26.31 12.71
CA LEU A 17 24.15 -27.74 13.07
C LEU A 17 23.32 -28.02 14.33
N VAL A 18 23.44 -27.19 15.36
CA VAL A 18 22.66 -27.30 16.61
C VAL A 18 21.16 -27.16 16.33
N ALA A 19 20.77 -26.12 15.58
CA ALA A 19 19.38 -25.86 15.21
C ALA A 19 18.78 -27.03 14.42
N VAL A 20 19.48 -27.49 13.37
CA VAL A 20 19.05 -28.62 12.51
C VAL A 20 18.92 -29.91 13.33
N THR A 21 19.90 -30.20 14.19
CA THR A 21 19.87 -31.40 15.04
C THR A 21 18.68 -31.37 16.02
N ALA A 22 18.39 -30.21 16.61
CA ALA A 22 17.25 -30.03 17.50
C ALA A 22 15.92 -30.17 16.75
N LEU A 23 15.80 -29.59 15.55
CA LEU A 23 14.60 -29.69 14.70
C LEU A 23 14.35 -31.14 14.25
N ARG A 24 15.39 -31.92 13.93
CA ARG A 24 15.27 -33.37 13.64
C ARG A 24 14.76 -34.16 14.85
N LYS A 25 15.21 -33.82 16.07
CA LYS A 25 14.70 -34.44 17.31
C LYS A 25 13.21 -34.12 17.56
N LEU A 26 12.71 -32.99 17.08
CA LEU A 26 11.28 -32.64 17.10
C LEU A 26 10.45 -33.42 16.05
N GLY A 27 11.08 -34.25 15.22
CA GLY A 27 10.43 -35.10 14.22
C GLY A 27 10.12 -34.39 12.90
N LEU A 28 10.81 -33.29 12.58
CA LEU A 28 10.76 -32.63 11.28
C LEU A 28 11.61 -33.39 10.26
N VAL A 29 11.05 -33.62 9.06
CA VAL A 29 11.67 -34.46 8.03
C VAL A 29 12.29 -33.61 6.92
N ARG A 30 11.64 -32.53 6.49
CA ARG A 30 12.12 -31.62 5.44
C ARG A 30 12.74 -30.37 6.07
N ILE A 31 14.07 -30.39 6.24
CA ILE A 31 14.86 -29.27 6.77
C ILE A 31 15.86 -28.87 5.68
N LEU A 32 15.71 -27.65 5.15
CA LEU A 32 16.68 -27.03 4.25
C LEU A 32 17.67 -26.20 5.07
N GLU A 33 18.91 -26.11 4.62
CA GLU A 33 20.00 -25.44 5.32
C GLU A 33 20.67 -24.43 4.38
N ALA A 34 20.81 -23.19 4.81
CA ALA A 34 21.50 -22.15 4.07
C ALA A 34 22.41 -21.34 5.00
N GLN A 35 23.56 -20.92 4.47
CA GLN A 35 24.55 -20.12 5.20
C GLN A 35 24.38 -18.61 4.99
N ASP A 36 23.66 -18.21 3.94
CA ASP A 36 23.40 -16.82 3.57
C ASP A 36 22.09 -16.74 2.77
N GLY A 37 21.53 -15.53 2.66
CA GLY A 37 20.24 -15.34 1.99
C GLY A 37 20.24 -15.66 0.49
N ALA A 38 21.38 -15.54 -0.21
CA ALA A 38 21.46 -15.85 -1.63
C ALA A 38 21.45 -17.37 -1.89
N ALA A 39 22.13 -18.14 -1.05
CA ALA A 39 22.06 -19.60 -1.03
C ALA A 39 20.64 -20.07 -0.69
N ALA A 40 19.98 -19.41 0.27
CA ALA A 40 18.61 -19.73 0.64
C ALA A 40 17.62 -19.55 -0.51
N LEU A 41 17.67 -18.43 -1.24
CA LEU A 41 16.77 -18.17 -2.37
C LEU A 41 16.94 -19.21 -3.48
N ARG A 42 18.18 -19.52 -3.88
CA ARG A 42 18.44 -20.58 -4.88
C ARG A 42 17.91 -21.94 -4.45
N LEU A 43 18.09 -22.30 -3.17
CA LEU A 43 17.57 -23.55 -2.63
C LEU A 43 16.04 -23.62 -2.67
N LEU A 44 15.36 -22.51 -2.40
CA LEU A 44 13.89 -22.44 -2.45
C LEU A 44 13.36 -22.46 -3.89
N GLU A 45 14.10 -21.86 -4.84
CA GLU A 45 13.78 -21.95 -6.27
C GLU A 45 13.94 -23.39 -6.80
N GLU A 46 15.00 -24.08 -6.39
CA GLU A 46 15.30 -25.45 -6.85
C GLU A 46 14.45 -26.52 -6.15
N GLN A 47 14.22 -26.39 -4.85
CA GLN A 47 13.57 -27.42 -4.02
C GLN A 47 12.14 -27.09 -3.62
N GLY A 48 11.63 -25.92 -4.03
CA GLY A 48 10.29 -25.43 -3.76
C GLY A 48 10.13 -24.76 -2.39
N PRO A 49 8.95 -24.14 -2.14
CA PRO A 49 8.69 -23.31 -0.96
C PRO A 49 8.77 -24.12 0.35
N VAL A 50 8.95 -23.39 1.46
CA VAL A 50 8.91 -23.93 2.83
C VAL A 50 7.83 -23.25 3.67
N ASP A 51 7.35 -23.94 4.69
CA ASP A 51 6.34 -23.41 5.60
C ASP A 51 6.93 -22.31 6.49
N VAL A 52 8.10 -22.56 7.07
CA VAL A 52 8.73 -21.66 8.04
C VAL A 52 10.20 -21.44 7.71
N ALA A 53 10.68 -20.20 7.79
CA ALA A 53 12.11 -19.89 7.81
C ALA A 53 12.56 -19.53 9.23
N LEU A 54 13.53 -20.27 9.76
CA LEU A 54 14.30 -19.90 10.94
C LEU A 54 15.49 -19.04 10.49
N CYS A 55 15.47 -17.75 10.80
CA CYS A 55 16.34 -16.76 10.19
C CYS A 55 17.18 -16.02 11.25
N ASP A 56 18.51 -16.07 11.12
CA ASP A 56 19.38 -15.05 11.74
C ASP A 56 19.32 -13.77 10.91
N LEU A 57 19.12 -12.63 11.57
CA LEU A 57 19.02 -11.33 10.92
C LEU A 57 20.37 -10.68 10.67
N ARG A 58 21.42 -11.11 11.38
CA ARG A 58 22.76 -10.57 11.21
C ARG A 58 23.68 -11.66 10.69
N MET A 59 23.91 -11.66 9.39
CA MET A 59 24.81 -12.59 8.74
C MET A 59 25.73 -11.86 7.76
N SER A 60 26.85 -12.50 7.40
CA SER A 60 27.68 -12.05 6.28
C SER A 60 27.01 -12.37 4.92
N GLY A 61 27.04 -11.43 3.97
CA GLY A 61 26.40 -11.59 2.66
C GLY A 61 25.01 -10.95 2.56
N LEU A 62 24.05 -11.59 1.88
CA LEU A 62 22.66 -11.14 1.87
C LEU A 62 22.06 -11.35 3.26
N ASP A 63 21.72 -10.25 3.93
CA ASP A 63 21.21 -10.30 5.30
C ASP A 63 19.83 -11.00 5.39
N GLY A 64 19.48 -11.45 6.59
CA GLY A 64 18.26 -12.22 6.83
C GLY A 64 16.98 -11.44 6.56
N LEU A 65 17.02 -10.10 6.65
CA LEU A 65 15.86 -9.25 6.37
C LEU A 65 15.61 -9.11 4.88
N ALA A 66 16.67 -8.86 4.10
CA ALA A 66 16.63 -8.85 2.65
C ALA A 66 16.18 -10.20 2.11
N PHE A 67 16.64 -11.31 2.70
CA PHE A 67 16.12 -12.64 2.39
C PHE A 67 14.61 -12.74 2.64
N LEU A 68 14.13 -12.40 3.85
CA LEU A 68 12.70 -12.54 4.20
C LEU A 68 11.80 -11.70 3.29
N ARG A 69 12.24 -10.50 2.88
CA ARG A 69 11.51 -9.68 1.91
C ARG A 69 11.35 -10.38 0.57
N HIS A 70 12.46 -10.81 -0.06
CA HIS A 70 12.41 -11.48 -1.36
C HIS A 70 11.66 -12.81 -1.30
N ALA A 71 11.88 -13.60 -0.24
CA ALA A 71 11.24 -14.88 -0.07
C ALA A 71 9.72 -14.75 0.14
N SER A 72 9.27 -13.68 0.80
CA SER A 72 7.84 -13.40 0.94
C SER A 72 7.21 -12.91 -0.36
N GLU A 73 7.84 -11.94 -1.04
CA GLU A 73 7.36 -11.43 -2.34
C GLU A 73 7.22 -12.55 -3.38
N ALA A 74 8.12 -13.53 -3.36
CA ALA A 74 8.09 -14.70 -4.24
C ALA A 74 7.18 -15.85 -3.74
N GLY A 75 6.52 -15.69 -2.58
CA GLY A 75 5.67 -16.73 -1.98
C GLY A 75 6.43 -18.01 -1.57
N LEU A 76 7.73 -17.91 -1.34
CA LEU A 76 8.61 -19.05 -1.05
C LEU A 76 8.62 -19.44 0.43
N VAL A 77 8.17 -18.55 1.31
CA VAL A 77 8.11 -18.74 2.77
C VAL A 77 6.79 -18.17 3.29
N GLN A 78 6.13 -18.87 4.22
CA GLN A 78 4.86 -18.41 4.81
C GLN A 78 4.99 -17.90 6.25
N GLY A 79 5.92 -18.46 7.02
CA GLY A 79 6.18 -18.06 8.40
C GLY A 79 7.66 -17.79 8.67
N ALA A 80 7.94 -16.95 9.66
CA ALA A 80 9.30 -16.62 10.07
C ALA A 80 9.49 -16.76 11.59
N ILE A 81 10.60 -17.40 11.98
CA ILE A 81 11.10 -17.41 13.35
C ILE A 81 12.46 -16.70 13.32
N LEU A 82 12.61 -15.68 14.17
CA LEU A 82 13.89 -15.02 14.35
C LEU A 82 14.79 -15.85 15.27
N SER A 83 16.06 -15.95 14.91
CA SER A 83 17.09 -16.64 15.71
C SER A 83 18.22 -15.72 16.16
N SER A 84 17.99 -14.41 16.23
CA SER A 84 19.03 -13.43 16.56
C SER A 84 18.86 -12.83 17.96
N ALA A 85 19.97 -12.46 18.61
CA ALA A 85 19.96 -11.65 19.82
C ALA A 85 19.75 -10.18 19.47
N VAL A 86 18.54 -9.81 19.06
CA VAL A 86 18.16 -8.41 18.84
C VAL A 86 17.91 -7.74 20.18
N GLU A 87 18.41 -6.51 20.37
CA GLU A 87 18.08 -5.72 21.56
C GLU A 87 16.55 -5.62 21.76
N PRO A 88 16.04 -5.65 23.02
CA PRO A 88 14.60 -5.61 23.28
C PRO A 88 13.87 -4.41 22.65
N SER A 89 14.56 -3.29 22.48
CA SER A 89 14.09 -2.06 21.81
C SER A 89 13.83 -2.27 20.32
N LEU A 90 14.74 -2.94 19.62
CA LEU A 90 14.68 -3.20 18.17
C LEU A 90 13.82 -4.42 17.84
N ARG A 91 13.75 -5.40 18.74
CA ARG A 91 12.99 -6.65 18.56
C ARG A 91 11.55 -6.40 18.12
N ARG A 92 10.85 -5.44 18.75
CA ARG A 92 9.47 -5.15 18.41
C ARG A 92 9.33 -4.52 17.02
N ALA A 93 10.19 -3.56 16.68
CA ALA A 93 10.19 -2.93 15.36
C ALA A 93 10.50 -3.93 14.25
N THR A 94 11.45 -4.85 14.49
CA THR A 94 11.80 -5.91 13.55
C THR A 94 10.64 -6.89 13.33
N LEU A 95 9.97 -7.33 14.41
CA LEU A 95 8.80 -8.22 14.29
C LEU A 95 7.63 -7.51 13.59
N ASP A 96 7.41 -6.22 13.87
CA ASP A 96 6.36 -5.42 13.22
C ASP A 96 6.66 -5.23 11.72
N MET A 97 7.92 -5.01 11.34
CA MET A 97 8.34 -4.93 9.94
C MET A 97 8.16 -6.26 9.19
N ILE A 98 8.51 -7.39 9.80
CA ILE A 98 8.32 -8.72 9.18
C ILE A 98 6.84 -9.03 8.98
N ARG A 99 5.96 -8.56 9.87
CA ARG A 99 4.51 -8.66 9.70
C ARG A 99 3.99 -7.81 8.54
N CYS A 100 4.66 -6.71 8.20
CA CYS A 100 4.34 -5.94 7.00
C CYS A 100 4.75 -6.68 5.71
N LEU A 101 5.62 -7.69 5.80
CA LEU A 101 6.02 -8.53 4.66
C LEU A 101 5.04 -9.69 4.40
N ASP A 102 3.79 -9.64 4.87
CA ASP A 102 2.77 -10.72 4.77
C ASP A 102 3.18 -12.10 5.31
N LEU A 103 4.28 -12.18 6.09
CA LEU A 103 4.76 -13.39 6.75
C LEU A 103 4.09 -13.60 8.12
N ASP A 104 3.75 -14.85 8.45
CA ASP A 104 3.36 -15.23 9.81
C ASP A 104 4.59 -15.21 10.73
N CYS A 105 4.77 -14.09 11.42
CA CYS A 105 5.86 -13.91 12.35
C CYS A 105 5.59 -14.66 13.67
N LEU A 106 6.04 -15.91 13.74
CA LEU A 106 5.83 -16.84 14.86
C LEU A 106 6.50 -16.38 16.15
N GLY A 107 7.57 -15.62 16.03
CA GLY A 107 8.25 -14.97 17.14
C GLY A 107 9.75 -15.06 17.02
N ASP A 108 10.41 -14.93 18.16
CA ASP A 108 11.87 -14.95 18.24
C ASP A 108 12.30 -15.99 19.27
N LEU A 109 13.19 -16.88 18.82
CA LEU A 109 13.78 -17.97 19.56
C LEU A 109 14.90 -17.47 20.50
N GLY A 110 15.61 -16.42 20.09
CA GLY A 110 16.83 -15.93 20.71
C GLY A 110 18.01 -16.90 20.56
N LYS A 111 19.18 -16.46 21.04
CA LYS A 111 20.37 -17.30 21.20
C LYS A 111 20.65 -17.47 22.70
N PRO A 112 20.98 -18.69 23.19
CA PRO A 112 21.18 -19.93 22.44
C PRO A 112 19.86 -20.59 21.99
N PHE A 113 19.95 -21.50 21.01
CA PHE A 113 18.80 -22.26 20.49
C PHE A 113 18.14 -23.11 21.60
N ASP A 114 16.84 -22.92 21.80
CA ASP A 114 16.04 -23.66 22.79
C ASP A 114 14.98 -24.53 22.08
N ILE A 115 15.09 -25.84 22.27
CA ILE A 115 14.21 -26.82 21.61
C ILE A 115 12.75 -26.76 22.09
N GLU A 116 12.49 -26.46 23.35
CA GLU A 116 11.13 -26.34 23.89
C GLU A 116 10.46 -25.06 23.40
N ARG A 117 11.23 -23.97 23.31
CA ARG A 117 10.78 -22.72 22.72
C ARG A 117 10.50 -22.88 21.23
N ALA A 118 11.40 -23.54 20.49
CA ALA A 118 11.18 -23.84 19.07
C ALA A 118 9.91 -24.69 18.87
N ALA A 119 9.70 -25.72 19.69
CA ALA A 119 8.50 -26.54 19.65
C ALA A 119 7.22 -25.73 19.91
N ARG A 120 7.24 -24.81 20.88
CA ARG A 120 6.11 -23.91 21.14
C ARG A 120 5.80 -22.99 19.96
N LEU A 121 6.82 -22.32 19.41
CA LEU A 121 6.66 -21.39 18.27
C LEU A 121 6.19 -22.12 17.00
N LEU A 122 6.71 -23.32 16.74
CA LEU A 122 6.26 -24.15 15.62
C LEU A 122 4.87 -24.74 15.87
N GLY A 123 4.47 -24.96 17.13
CA GLY A 123 3.12 -25.40 17.50
C GLY A 123 2.05 -24.31 17.33
N THR A 124 2.45 -23.03 17.40
CA THR A 124 1.57 -21.89 17.11
C THR A 124 1.40 -21.64 15.63
N TYR A 125 2.30 -22.16 14.77
CA TYR A 125 2.12 -22.06 13.33
C TYR A 125 0.78 -22.66 12.93
N ARG A 126 0.00 -21.83 12.26
CA ARG A 126 -1.20 -22.26 11.55
C ARG A 126 -0.84 -22.04 10.09
N PRO A 127 -0.88 -23.11 9.25
CA PRO A 127 -0.76 -22.88 7.83
C PRO A 127 -1.83 -21.86 7.49
N ARG A 128 -1.40 -20.68 7.06
CA ARG A 128 -2.33 -19.73 6.49
C ARG A 128 -2.92 -20.50 5.30
N PRO A 129 -4.26 -20.60 5.15
CA PRO A 129 -4.75 -20.84 3.82
C PRO A 129 -4.02 -19.79 2.98
N ALA A 130 -3.25 -20.21 1.97
CA ALA A 130 -2.72 -19.27 0.98
C ALA A 130 -3.84 -18.25 0.78
N PRO A 131 -3.58 -16.94 1.00
CA PRO A 131 -4.63 -15.91 1.05
C PRO A 131 -5.62 -16.31 -0.02
N PRO A 132 -6.92 -16.57 0.32
CA PRO A 132 -7.84 -17.26 -0.60
C PRO A 132 -7.55 -16.62 -1.91
N SER A 133 -6.93 -17.38 -2.83
CA SER A 133 -6.46 -16.81 -4.09
C SER A 133 -7.67 -16.04 -4.55
N GLU A 134 -7.60 -14.70 -4.48
CA GLU A 134 -8.79 -13.85 -4.60
C GLU A 134 -9.19 -14.07 -6.01
N ALA A 135 -10.05 -15.07 -6.25
CA ALA A 135 -9.91 -16.02 -7.35
C ALA A 135 -8.90 -15.46 -8.35
N GLN A 136 -7.62 -15.88 -8.27
CA GLN A 136 -6.78 -15.76 -9.46
C GLN A 136 -7.60 -16.52 -10.50
N ASP A 137 -8.42 -15.76 -11.21
CA ASP A 137 -8.72 -15.98 -12.59
C ASP A 137 -7.38 -16.38 -13.13
N SER A 138 -7.32 -17.65 -13.50
CA SER A 138 -6.18 -18.41 -13.98
C SER A 138 -5.63 -17.83 -15.29
N ALA A 139 -5.64 -16.52 -15.42
CA ALA A 139 -5.13 -15.74 -16.51
C ALA A 139 -3.88 -15.02 -15.99
N ALA A 140 -2.75 -15.33 -16.62
CA ALA A 140 -1.51 -14.56 -16.46
C ALA A 140 -1.82 -13.05 -16.47
N PRO A 141 -1.09 -12.20 -15.72
CA PRO A 141 -1.29 -10.76 -15.73
C PRO A 141 -1.37 -10.27 -17.19
N PRO A 142 -2.27 -9.31 -17.50
CA PRO A 142 -2.45 -8.86 -18.88
C PRO A 142 -1.11 -8.46 -19.49
N SER A 143 -0.87 -8.89 -20.72
CA SER A 143 0.38 -8.57 -21.40
C SER A 143 0.47 -7.05 -21.66
N PRO A 144 1.68 -6.50 -21.82
CA PRO A 144 1.85 -5.09 -22.19
C PRO A 144 1.16 -4.72 -23.51
N GLU A 145 1.01 -5.68 -24.44
CA GLU A 145 0.28 -5.48 -25.69
C GLU A 145 -1.23 -5.38 -25.45
N GLU A 146 -1.80 -6.28 -24.66
CA GLU A 146 -3.20 -6.21 -24.22
C GLU A 146 -3.50 -4.88 -23.51
N ILE A 147 -2.59 -4.42 -22.65
CA ILE A 147 -2.74 -3.14 -21.95
C ILE A 147 -2.74 -1.96 -22.92
N ARG A 148 -1.81 -1.93 -23.88
CA ARG A 148 -1.76 -0.86 -24.89
C ARG A 148 -3.02 -0.85 -25.76
N GLU A 149 -3.52 -2.03 -26.13
CA GLU A 149 -4.76 -2.16 -26.88
C GLU A 149 -5.96 -1.66 -26.05
N GLY A 150 -6.04 -2.03 -24.77
CA GLY A 150 -7.08 -1.56 -23.86
C GLY A 150 -7.06 -0.05 -23.65
N LEU A 151 -5.87 0.56 -23.53
CA LEU A 151 -5.71 2.02 -23.47
C LEU A 151 -6.19 2.67 -24.78
N GLY A 152 -5.75 2.14 -25.93
CA GLY A 152 -6.15 2.64 -27.25
C GLY A 152 -7.65 2.53 -27.54
N LYS A 153 -8.33 1.55 -26.91
CA LYS A 153 -9.78 1.35 -27.02
C LYS A 153 -10.61 2.07 -25.95
N GLY A 154 -9.98 2.74 -24.99
CA GLY A 154 -10.69 3.41 -23.92
C GLY A 154 -11.31 2.46 -22.88
N GLU A 155 -10.75 1.27 -22.69
CA GLU A 155 -11.30 0.23 -21.78
C GLU A 155 -11.01 0.49 -20.29
N PHE A 156 -10.16 1.48 -19.98
CA PHE A 156 -9.88 1.91 -18.62
C PHE A 156 -10.85 3.00 -18.21
N GLU A 157 -11.53 2.78 -17.09
CA GLU A 157 -12.55 3.67 -16.54
C GLU A 157 -12.17 4.20 -15.16
N ALA A 158 -12.57 5.45 -14.91
CA ALA A 158 -12.45 6.09 -13.61
C ALA A 158 -13.55 5.56 -12.67
N HIS A 159 -13.13 4.99 -11.55
CA HIS A 159 -13.99 4.76 -10.39
C HIS A 159 -13.70 5.84 -9.34
N PHE A 160 -14.70 6.18 -8.55
CA PHE A 160 -14.67 7.29 -7.61
C PHE A 160 -14.89 6.75 -6.21
N GLN A 161 -13.90 6.90 -5.34
CA GLN A 161 -14.05 6.58 -3.92
C GLN A 161 -14.35 7.85 -3.13
N PRO A 162 -15.54 7.95 -2.49
CA PRO A 162 -15.91 9.12 -1.70
C PRO A 162 -14.97 9.39 -0.51
N LYS A 163 -14.57 10.65 -0.37
CA LYS A 163 -13.98 11.23 0.84
C LYS A 163 -15.09 11.96 1.58
N VAL A 164 -15.39 11.57 2.82
CA VAL A 164 -16.54 12.11 3.56
C VAL A 164 -16.15 12.65 4.92
N SER A 165 -16.85 13.70 5.34
CA SER A 165 -16.80 14.17 6.71
C SER A 165 -17.42 13.12 7.63
N MET A 166 -16.64 12.59 8.55
CA MET A 166 -17.07 11.57 9.50
C MET A 166 -18.14 12.09 10.47
N SER A 167 -18.25 13.40 10.65
CA SER A 167 -19.21 14.02 11.59
C SER A 167 -20.63 14.03 11.05
N ASN A 168 -20.81 14.42 9.79
CA ASN A 168 -22.12 14.64 9.16
C ASN A 168 -22.35 13.79 7.89
N GLN A 169 -21.37 12.96 7.51
CA GLN A 169 -21.36 12.10 6.32
C GLN A 169 -21.54 12.85 4.99
N GLN A 170 -21.21 14.14 4.97
CA GLN A 170 -21.21 14.92 3.74
C GLN A 170 -19.99 14.59 2.88
N LEU A 171 -20.20 14.61 1.56
CA LEU A 171 -19.16 14.39 0.57
C LEU A 171 -18.24 15.63 0.48
N GLU A 172 -16.96 15.42 0.72
CA GLU A 172 -15.92 16.46 0.63
C GLU A 172 -15.14 16.38 -0.70
N GLY A 173 -15.05 15.19 -1.28
CA GLY A 173 -14.32 14.94 -2.51
C GLY A 173 -14.38 13.47 -2.91
N ALA A 174 -13.64 13.09 -3.94
CA ALA A 174 -13.44 11.68 -4.27
C ALA A 174 -12.03 11.42 -4.80
N GLU A 175 -11.49 10.26 -4.47
CA GLU A 175 -10.30 9.72 -5.12
C GLU A 175 -10.69 9.01 -6.42
N VAL A 176 -9.95 9.30 -7.49
CA VAL A 176 -10.12 8.66 -8.81
C VAL A 176 -9.20 7.45 -8.89
N LEU A 177 -9.82 6.28 -9.01
CA LEU A 177 -9.17 4.99 -9.03
C LEU A 177 -9.35 4.34 -10.39
N ALA A 178 -8.27 3.79 -10.92
CA ALA A 178 -8.30 3.07 -12.18
C ALA A 178 -9.06 1.73 -12.04
N ARG A 179 -9.92 1.43 -13.01
CA ARG A 179 -10.39 0.06 -13.26
C ARG A 179 -10.27 -0.25 -14.75
N TRP A 180 -10.02 -1.50 -15.09
CA TRP A 180 -10.01 -1.93 -16.48
C TRP A 180 -11.21 -2.82 -16.76
N ARG A 181 -12.14 -2.34 -17.59
CA ARG A 181 -13.26 -3.14 -18.08
C ARG A 181 -12.78 -4.03 -19.23
N HIS A 182 -12.03 -5.06 -18.88
CA HIS A 182 -11.41 -5.97 -19.84
C HIS A 182 -12.49 -6.81 -20.56
N PRO A 183 -12.49 -6.89 -21.90
CA PRO A 183 -13.58 -7.49 -22.69
C PRO A 183 -13.82 -8.98 -22.40
N ARG A 184 -12.79 -9.69 -21.94
CA ARG A 184 -12.86 -11.14 -21.62
C ARG A 184 -12.76 -11.48 -20.14
N ARG A 185 -12.21 -10.58 -19.32
CA ARG A 185 -11.87 -10.84 -17.90
C ARG A 185 -12.76 -10.06 -16.94
N GLY A 186 -13.68 -9.25 -17.46
CA GLY A 186 -14.51 -8.38 -16.64
C GLY A 186 -13.72 -7.22 -16.06
N LEU A 187 -14.13 -6.74 -14.89
CA LEU A 187 -13.57 -5.57 -14.25
C LEU A 187 -12.30 -5.93 -13.46
N LEU A 188 -11.14 -5.48 -13.92
CA LEU A 188 -9.86 -5.74 -13.26
C LEU A 188 -9.47 -4.58 -12.32
N PRO A 189 -9.00 -4.87 -11.09
CA PRO A 189 -8.46 -3.89 -10.18
C PRO A 189 -7.02 -3.51 -10.55
N PRO A 190 -6.51 -2.36 -10.03
CA PRO A 190 -5.16 -1.88 -10.30
C PRO A 190 -4.04 -2.89 -10.05
N SER A 191 -4.18 -3.73 -9.01
CA SER A 191 -3.19 -4.76 -8.65
C SER A 191 -2.89 -5.74 -9.79
N GLN A 192 -3.82 -5.94 -10.73
CA GLN A 192 -3.64 -6.87 -11.84
C GLN A 192 -2.91 -6.27 -13.05
N PHE A 193 -2.89 -4.94 -13.22
CA PHE A 193 -2.32 -4.30 -14.43
C PHE A 193 -1.30 -3.20 -14.15
N LEU A 194 -1.35 -2.52 -13.00
CA LEU A 194 -0.41 -1.43 -12.67
C LEU A 194 1.05 -1.90 -12.66
N PRO A 195 1.42 -3.07 -12.09
CA PRO A 195 2.82 -3.52 -12.13
C PRO A 195 3.37 -3.65 -13.55
N GLN A 196 2.55 -4.17 -14.48
CA GLN A 196 2.93 -4.28 -15.89
C GLN A 196 3.00 -2.91 -16.57
N MET A 197 2.09 -1.99 -16.25
CA MET A 197 2.13 -0.62 -16.77
C MET A 197 3.37 0.14 -16.30
N GLN A 198 3.74 0.02 -15.02
CA GLN A 198 4.95 0.63 -14.47
C GLN A 198 6.20 0.11 -15.18
N ALA A 199 6.33 -1.21 -15.30
CA ALA A 199 7.47 -1.84 -15.97
C ALA A 199 7.63 -1.44 -17.45
N HIS A 200 6.55 -1.00 -18.11
CA HIS A 200 6.53 -0.67 -19.54
C HIS A 200 6.25 0.82 -19.83
N GLY A 201 6.27 1.70 -18.82
CA GLY A 201 6.09 3.14 -19.00
C GLY A 201 4.70 3.57 -19.49
N LEU A 202 3.64 2.81 -19.14
CA LEU A 202 2.27 3.06 -19.59
C LEU A 202 1.42 3.85 -18.59
N ILE A 203 1.99 4.21 -17.43
CA ILE A 203 1.28 4.93 -16.37
C ILE A 203 0.83 6.32 -16.81
N ASP A 204 1.66 7.05 -17.57
CA ASP A 204 1.27 8.38 -18.06
C ASP A 204 0.02 8.30 -18.95
N ALA A 205 -0.01 7.34 -19.87
CA ALA A 205 -1.16 7.14 -20.75
C ALA A 205 -2.46 6.84 -19.97
N LEU A 206 -2.38 5.98 -18.95
CA LEU A 206 -3.51 5.72 -18.06
C LEU A 206 -3.95 6.99 -17.32
N PHE A 207 -3.01 7.73 -16.76
CA PHE A 207 -3.29 8.97 -16.02
C PHE A 207 -4.07 9.97 -16.89
N TRP A 208 -3.63 10.23 -18.12
CA TRP A 208 -4.32 11.19 -19.02
C TRP A 208 -5.71 10.73 -19.41
N GLN A 209 -5.91 9.42 -19.60
CA GLN A 209 -7.23 8.86 -19.88
C GLN A 209 -8.19 9.05 -18.71
N LEU A 210 -7.74 8.81 -17.47
CA LEU A 210 -8.56 8.99 -16.27
C LEU A 210 -8.79 10.46 -15.94
N LEU A 211 -7.77 11.32 -16.13
CA LEU A 211 -7.90 12.76 -15.96
C LEU A 211 -8.97 13.32 -16.91
N GLY A 212 -8.98 12.91 -18.18
CA GLY A 212 -10.02 13.31 -19.13
C GLY A 212 -11.43 12.95 -18.63
N GLN A 213 -11.63 11.72 -18.16
CA GLN A 213 -12.92 11.28 -17.61
C GLN A 213 -13.33 12.07 -16.35
N GLY A 214 -12.37 12.40 -15.49
CA GLY A 214 -12.63 13.22 -14.30
C GLY A 214 -12.92 14.68 -14.62
N LEU A 215 -12.24 15.28 -15.60
CA LEU A 215 -12.53 16.64 -16.09
C LEU A 215 -13.92 16.72 -16.73
N ASP A 216 -14.33 15.68 -17.46
CA ASP A 216 -15.70 15.59 -18.00
C ASP A 216 -16.75 15.58 -16.89
N LEU A 217 -16.53 14.82 -15.81
CA LEU A 217 -17.38 14.85 -14.62
C LEU A 217 -17.38 16.24 -13.96
N GLN A 218 -16.23 16.88 -13.79
CA GLN A 218 -16.16 18.21 -13.20
C GLN A 218 -16.89 19.26 -14.01
N ARG A 219 -16.80 19.21 -15.33
CA ARG A 219 -17.52 20.10 -16.23
C ARG A 219 -19.03 19.95 -16.09
N GLU A 220 -19.52 18.71 -15.99
CA GLU A 220 -20.94 18.46 -15.72
C GLU A 220 -21.38 19.05 -14.37
N LEU A 221 -20.58 18.86 -13.31
CA LEU A 221 -20.88 19.42 -11.99
C LEU A 221 -20.85 20.95 -12.01
N ALA A 222 -19.90 21.55 -12.72
CA ALA A 222 -19.82 22.99 -12.88
C ALA A 222 -21.08 23.58 -13.56
N HIS A 223 -21.64 22.89 -14.57
CA HIS A 223 -22.91 23.27 -15.18
C HIS A 223 -24.11 23.21 -14.21
N GLN A 224 -24.03 22.36 -13.18
CA GLN A 224 -25.01 22.27 -12.10
C GLN A 224 -24.74 23.26 -10.95
N GLY A 225 -23.70 24.12 -11.07
CA GLY A 225 -23.27 25.03 -10.01
C GLY A 225 -22.63 24.32 -8.82
N ARG A 226 -22.18 23.07 -9.00
CA ARG A 226 -21.54 22.25 -7.97
C ARG A 226 -20.05 22.19 -8.21
N LYS A 227 -19.30 22.10 -7.11
CA LYS A 227 -17.86 21.90 -7.14
C LYS A 227 -17.52 20.69 -6.29
N LEU A 228 -16.63 19.84 -6.79
CA LEU A 228 -16.16 18.66 -6.10
C LEU A 228 -14.67 18.50 -6.35
N ASN A 229 -13.91 18.27 -5.29
CA ASN A 229 -12.49 17.96 -5.43
C ASN A 229 -12.31 16.51 -5.88
N LEU A 230 -11.62 16.30 -7.00
CA LEU A 230 -11.23 14.98 -7.49
C LEU A 230 -9.73 14.81 -7.34
N ALA A 231 -9.33 13.74 -6.67
CA ALA A 231 -7.95 13.38 -6.41
C ALA A 231 -7.45 12.34 -7.41
N PHE A 232 -6.25 12.55 -7.97
CA PHE A 232 -5.62 11.63 -8.93
C PHE A 232 -4.26 11.20 -8.42
N ASN A 233 -4.03 9.89 -8.42
CA ASN A 233 -2.74 9.30 -8.12
C ASN A 233 -1.70 9.68 -9.19
N LEU A 234 -0.52 10.08 -8.75
CA LEU A 234 0.56 10.59 -9.59
C LEU A 234 1.88 9.93 -9.17
N GLN A 235 2.62 9.40 -10.15
CA GLN A 235 3.93 8.81 -9.91
C GLN A 235 5.06 9.83 -10.09
N ALA A 236 6.14 9.68 -9.33
CA ALA A 236 7.26 10.63 -9.31
C ALA A 236 7.94 10.77 -10.69
N GLU A 237 7.94 9.70 -11.48
CA GLU A 237 8.49 9.63 -12.83
C GLU A 237 7.72 10.51 -13.81
N GLN A 238 6.40 10.67 -13.64
CA GLN A 238 5.60 11.53 -14.50
C GLN A 238 5.93 13.01 -14.27
N LEU A 239 6.28 13.38 -13.02
CA LEU A 239 6.67 14.74 -12.67
C LEU A 239 8.03 15.15 -13.25
N ALA A 240 8.87 14.18 -13.62
CA ALA A 240 10.17 14.45 -14.21
C ALA A 240 10.05 15.01 -15.64
N ALA A 241 8.91 14.81 -16.31
CA ALA A 241 8.62 15.42 -17.60
C ALA A 241 8.40 16.92 -17.45
N THR A 242 9.23 17.72 -18.13
CA THR A 242 9.25 19.19 -17.98
C THR A 242 7.97 19.88 -18.43
N ASP A 243 7.19 19.23 -19.30
CA ASP A 243 5.93 19.74 -19.85
C ASP A 243 4.69 19.25 -19.08
N PHE A 244 4.84 18.45 -18.01
CA PHE A 244 3.70 17.84 -17.32
C PHE A 244 2.70 18.89 -16.80
N ALA A 245 3.18 19.90 -16.07
CA ALA A 245 2.31 20.97 -15.56
C ALA A 245 1.66 21.80 -16.69
N GLU A 246 2.35 21.98 -17.82
CA GLU A 246 1.82 22.69 -18.99
C GLU A 246 0.69 21.89 -19.66
N ARG A 247 0.84 20.56 -19.75
CA ARG A 247 -0.21 19.66 -20.23
C ARG A 247 -1.43 19.68 -19.32
N ILE A 248 -1.25 19.75 -17.99
CA ILE A 248 -2.36 19.91 -17.04
C ILE A 248 -3.08 21.24 -17.24
N SER A 249 -2.32 22.34 -17.38
CA SER A 249 -2.88 23.67 -17.67
C SER A 249 -3.70 23.65 -18.94
N ALA A 250 -3.17 23.08 -20.03
CA ALA A 250 -3.86 22.99 -21.30
C ALA A 250 -5.15 22.16 -21.21
N ALA A 251 -5.14 21.04 -20.46
CA ALA A 251 -6.34 20.22 -20.25
C ALA A 251 -7.42 20.96 -19.45
N LEU A 252 -7.03 21.70 -18.40
CA LEU A 252 -7.94 22.55 -17.64
C LEU A 252 -8.54 23.67 -18.50
N ASP A 253 -7.70 24.35 -19.30
CA ASP A 253 -8.13 25.43 -20.20
C ASP A 253 -9.11 24.93 -21.26
N GLN A 254 -8.83 23.76 -21.86
CA GLN A 254 -9.74 23.12 -22.83
C GLN A 254 -11.09 22.73 -22.20
N ALA A 255 -11.09 22.30 -20.94
CA ALA A 255 -12.31 21.97 -20.21
C ALA A 255 -13.04 23.22 -19.67
N GLY A 256 -12.42 24.40 -19.71
CA GLY A 256 -12.94 25.63 -19.09
C GLY A 256 -12.98 25.57 -17.56
N LEU A 257 -12.07 24.79 -16.95
CA LEU A 257 -12.03 24.52 -15.52
C LEU A 257 -10.82 25.21 -14.86
N ARG A 258 -10.89 25.36 -13.54
CA ARG A 258 -9.77 25.82 -12.70
C ARG A 258 -9.13 24.63 -12.00
N GLY A 259 -7.84 24.74 -11.68
CA GLY A 259 -7.13 23.67 -10.98
C GLY A 259 -7.67 23.37 -9.59
N ASP A 260 -8.44 24.26 -8.97
CA ASP A 260 -8.96 24.16 -7.61
C ASP A 260 -10.03 23.07 -7.37
N GLY A 261 -10.43 22.36 -8.43
CA GLY A 261 -11.19 21.12 -8.36
C GLY A 261 -10.31 19.87 -8.35
N LEU A 262 -9.02 19.96 -8.65
CA LEU A 262 -8.12 18.80 -8.76
C LEU A 262 -7.19 18.72 -7.55
N THR A 263 -6.90 17.51 -7.11
CA THR A 263 -5.81 17.21 -6.18
C THR A 263 -4.94 16.12 -6.80
N PHE A 264 -3.62 16.23 -6.68
CA PHE A 264 -2.70 15.17 -7.09
C PHE A 264 -2.08 14.50 -5.88
N GLU A 265 -2.14 13.19 -5.83
CA GLU A 265 -1.71 12.36 -4.69
C GLU A 265 -0.40 11.67 -5.03
N LEU A 266 0.58 11.78 -4.14
CA LEU A 266 1.90 11.18 -4.30
C LEU A 266 2.29 10.44 -3.05
N THR A 267 2.75 9.20 -3.20
CA THR A 267 3.20 8.39 -2.08
C THR A 267 4.46 8.98 -1.44
N GLU A 268 4.58 8.79 -0.13
CA GLU A 268 5.76 9.19 0.66
C GLU A 268 7.06 8.70 0.03
N THR A 269 7.11 7.42 -0.37
CA THR A 269 8.29 6.78 -0.97
C THR A 269 8.63 7.36 -2.35
N GLY A 270 7.63 7.66 -3.17
CA GLY A 270 7.84 8.25 -4.50
C GLY A 270 8.49 9.62 -4.42
N LEU A 271 8.09 10.44 -3.46
CA LEU A 271 8.66 11.78 -3.24
C LEU A 271 10.12 11.76 -2.80
N LEU A 272 10.52 10.76 -2.01
CA LEU A 272 11.92 10.61 -1.58
C LEU A 272 12.86 10.37 -2.76
N GLN A 273 12.37 9.70 -3.81
CA GLN A 273 13.15 9.37 -5.01
C GLN A 273 13.02 10.44 -6.11
N ALA A 274 12.17 11.45 -5.90
CA ALA A 274 11.87 12.45 -6.92
C ALA A 274 13.05 13.42 -7.15
N PRO A 275 13.46 13.65 -8.41
CA PRO A 275 14.50 14.63 -8.75
C PRO A 275 13.99 16.08 -8.51
N ALA A 276 14.92 17.04 -8.47
CA ALA A 276 14.59 18.45 -8.27
C ALA A 276 13.61 19.02 -9.32
N SER A 277 13.66 18.53 -10.56
CA SER A 277 12.70 18.89 -11.61
C SER A 277 11.26 18.50 -11.27
N SER A 278 11.06 17.37 -10.59
CA SER A 278 9.73 16.96 -10.13
C SER A 278 9.16 17.92 -9.08
N LEU A 279 10.02 18.51 -8.24
CA LEU A 279 9.60 19.50 -7.25
C LEU A 279 9.13 20.80 -7.91
N GLU A 280 9.80 21.24 -8.99
CA GLU A 280 9.35 22.38 -9.80
C GLU A 280 7.95 22.14 -10.36
N THR A 281 7.70 20.94 -10.90
CA THR A 281 6.38 20.54 -11.40
C THR A 281 5.31 20.64 -10.31
N LEU A 282 5.58 20.15 -9.09
CA LEU A 282 4.65 20.27 -7.96
C LEU A 282 4.31 21.73 -7.62
N VAL A 283 5.31 22.61 -7.60
CA VAL A 283 5.09 24.05 -7.36
C VAL A 283 4.23 24.64 -8.47
N ARG A 284 4.50 24.32 -9.75
CA ARG A 284 3.69 24.77 -10.88
C ARG A 284 2.24 24.29 -10.78
N LEU A 285 1.99 23.05 -10.38
CA LEU A 285 0.63 22.53 -10.16
C LEU A 285 -0.12 23.32 -9.07
N ARG A 286 0.55 23.71 -7.99
CA ARG A 286 -0.05 24.60 -6.97
C ARG A 286 -0.33 26.00 -7.49
N LEU A 287 0.54 26.55 -8.33
CA LEU A 287 0.30 27.85 -8.97
C LEU A 287 -0.91 27.83 -9.93
N LEU A 288 -1.22 26.67 -10.52
CA LEU A 288 -2.47 26.44 -11.27
C LEU A 288 -3.72 26.33 -10.38
N GLY A 289 -3.52 26.25 -9.05
CA GLY A 289 -4.59 26.11 -8.06
C GLY A 289 -4.91 24.66 -7.67
N CYS A 290 -4.25 23.66 -8.28
CA CYS A 290 -4.44 22.25 -7.92
C CYS A 290 -4.00 21.96 -6.50
N GLY A 291 -4.72 21.13 -5.76
CA GLY A 291 -4.27 20.57 -4.49
C GLY A 291 -3.15 19.56 -4.68
N LEU A 292 -2.36 19.35 -3.63
CA LEU A 292 -1.40 18.26 -3.55
C LEU A 292 -1.63 17.49 -2.25
N ALA A 293 -1.65 16.17 -2.33
CA ALA A 293 -1.76 15.28 -1.19
C ALA A 293 -0.51 14.39 -1.07
N MET A 294 0.01 14.25 0.15
CA MET A 294 0.99 13.22 0.46
C MET A 294 0.24 11.96 0.90
N ASP A 295 0.40 10.90 0.12
CA ASP A 295 -0.27 9.62 0.29
C ASP A 295 0.59 8.61 1.07
N ASP A 296 -0.08 7.62 1.67
CA ASP A 296 0.53 6.58 2.52
C ASP A 296 1.38 7.13 3.68
N TYR A 297 1.01 8.29 4.25
CA TYR A 297 1.81 8.94 5.28
C TYR A 297 1.98 8.04 6.51
N GLY A 298 3.24 7.80 6.89
CA GLY A 298 3.61 6.99 8.05
C GLY A 298 3.85 5.51 7.74
N ALA A 299 3.73 5.09 6.48
CA ALA A 299 4.15 3.77 6.02
C ALA A 299 5.67 3.68 5.76
N GLY A 300 6.36 4.82 5.55
CA GLY A 300 7.75 4.89 5.10
C GLY A 300 8.73 5.64 6.03
N TYR A 301 9.87 6.04 5.47
CA TYR A 301 10.92 6.78 6.16
C TYR A 301 10.62 8.29 6.16
N SER A 302 10.81 8.93 7.31
CA SER A 302 10.45 10.30 7.67
C SER A 302 10.43 11.34 6.53
N SER A 303 9.22 11.65 6.05
CA SER A 303 8.89 12.70 5.07
C SER A 303 8.68 14.11 5.63
N LEU A 304 8.95 14.34 6.92
CA LEU A 304 8.65 15.64 7.55
C LEU A 304 9.36 16.82 6.87
N ASP A 305 10.64 16.65 6.48
CA ASP A 305 11.37 17.71 5.78
C ASP A 305 10.73 18.00 4.41
N ARG A 306 10.37 16.97 3.65
CA ARG A 306 9.66 17.12 2.37
C ARG A 306 8.27 17.72 2.52
N LEU A 307 7.56 17.35 3.57
CA LEU A 307 6.25 17.90 3.90
C LEU A 307 6.33 19.40 4.21
N CYS A 308 7.42 19.84 4.87
CA CYS A 308 7.67 21.25 5.15
C CYS A 308 8.17 22.03 3.92
N GLU A 309 8.98 21.41 3.06
CA GLU A 309 9.54 22.05 1.86
C GLU A 309 8.55 22.18 0.71
N LEU A 310 7.62 21.23 0.59
CA LEU A 310 6.74 21.12 -0.55
C LEU A 310 5.33 21.64 -0.24
N PRO A 311 4.66 22.25 -1.22
CA PRO A 311 3.41 22.96 -1.01
C PRO A 311 2.18 22.03 -0.96
N PHE A 312 2.25 20.96 -0.15
CA PHE A 312 1.13 20.08 0.11
C PHE A 312 -0.05 20.83 0.73
N SER A 313 -1.26 20.36 0.45
CA SER A 313 -2.52 20.86 1.03
C SER A 313 -3.29 19.79 1.80
N GLN A 314 -2.86 18.53 1.67
CA GLN A 314 -3.51 17.37 2.24
C GLN A 314 -2.49 16.30 2.66
N LEU A 315 -2.77 15.65 3.77
CA LEU A 315 -2.15 14.40 4.20
C LEU A 315 -3.18 13.28 4.11
N LYS A 316 -2.77 12.11 3.64
CA LYS A 316 -3.57 10.89 3.71
C LYS A 316 -2.86 9.89 4.62
N LEU A 317 -3.55 9.47 5.67
CA LEU A 317 -3.02 8.52 6.63
C LEU A 317 -3.35 7.09 6.19
N ASP A 318 -2.29 6.29 6.03
CA ASP A 318 -2.37 4.90 5.58
C ASP A 318 -3.33 4.02 6.41
N ALA A 319 -4.09 3.18 5.71
CA ALA A 319 -5.11 2.31 6.29
C ALA A 319 -4.58 1.32 7.34
N ASN A 320 -3.27 0.99 7.36
CA ASN A 320 -2.66 0.14 8.38
C ASN A 320 -2.75 0.75 9.79
N PHE A 321 -2.80 2.08 9.93
CA PHE A 321 -2.98 2.71 11.24
C PHE A 321 -4.39 2.47 11.77
N VAL A 322 -5.40 2.54 10.89
CA VAL A 322 -6.80 2.27 11.24
C VAL A 322 -7.03 0.80 11.55
N ARG A 323 -6.48 -0.12 10.73
CA ARG A 323 -6.54 -1.57 10.99
C ARG A 323 -5.96 -1.96 12.35
N ARG A 324 -4.95 -1.23 12.83
CA ARG A 324 -4.28 -1.48 14.12
C ARG A 324 -4.82 -0.62 15.27
N LEU A 325 -5.86 0.17 15.05
CA LEU A 325 -6.34 1.16 16.02
C LEU A 325 -6.87 0.52 17.31
N GLU A 326 -7.56 -0.61 17.20
CA GLU A 326 -8.15 -1.33 18.35
C GLU A 326 -7.12 -2.23 19.06
N SER A 327 -6.20 -2.82 18.30
CA SER A 327 -5.24 -3.81 18.82
C SER A 327 -3.93 -3.20 19.34
N GLN A 328 -3.60 -1.96 18.94
CA GLN A 328 -2.33 -1.33 19.27
C GLN A 328 -2.51 0.13 19.72
N PRO A 329 -2.36 0.44 21.03
CA PRO A 329 -2.49 1.81 21.55
C PRO A 329 -1.56 2.83 20.88
N ARG A 330 -0.41 2.38 20.37
CA ARG A 330 0.54 3.22 19.62
C ARG A 330 -0.06 3.80 18.34
N SER A 331 -0.92 3.06 17.63
CA SER A 331 -1.58 3.54 16.42
C SER A 331 -2.41 4.79 16.70
N GLY A 332 -3.18 4.78 17.79
CA GLY A 332 -3.96 5.95 18.23
C GLY A 332 -3.08 7.16 18.57
N THR A 333 -1.88 6.94 19.11
CA THR A 333 -0.92 8.02 19.38
C THR A 333 -0.38 8.63 18.07
N ILE A 334 -0.05 7.79 17.09
CA ILE A 334 0.45 8.25 15.78
C ILE A 334 -0.63 9.03 15.03
N ILE A 335 -1.88 8.54 15.05
CA ILE A 335 -3.03 9.26 14.49
C ILE A 335 -3.17 10.64 15.16
N GLY A 336 -3.19 10.70 16.49
CA GLY A 336 -3.31 11.97 17.23
C GLY A 336 -2.17 12.95 16.92
N ASN A 337 -0.93 12.45 16.80
CA ASN A 337 0.20 13.28 16.39
C ASN A 337 0.07 13.78 14.94
N THR A 338 -0.46 12.95 14.04
CA THR A 338 -0.68 13.33 12.64
C THR A 338 -1.79 14.38 12.52
N VAL A 339 -2.85 14.28 13.33
CA VAL A 339 -3.87 15.33 13.46
C VAL A 339 -3.22 16.65 13.89
N ALA A 340 -2.44 16.65 14.97
CA ALA A 340 -1.77 17.85 15.46
C ALA A 340 -0.79 18.44 14.42
N LEU A 341 -0.04 17.60 13.71
CA LEU A 341 0.87 18.02 12.64
C LEU A 341 0.11 18.67 11.48
N SER A 342 -0.97 18.04 11.01
CA SER A 342 -1.79 18.56 9.91
C SER A 342 -2.35 19.94 10.26
N GLN A 343 -2.84 20.12 11.49
CA GLN A 343 -3.33 21.41 11.98
C GLN A 343 -2.21 22.46 12.06
N ALA A 344 -1.04 22.09 12.58
CA ALA A 344 0.10 22.99 12.71
C ALA A 344 0.63 23.47 11.34
N LEU A 345 0.54 22.62 10.32
CA LEU A 345 0.95 22.94 8.95
C LEU A 345 -0.18 23.52 8.09
N GLY A 346 -1.40 23.63 8.61
CA GLY A 346 -2.58 24.10 7.85
C GLY A 346 -3.00 23.13 6.73
N LEU A 347 -2.74 21.84 6.89
CA LEU A 347 -3.08 20.78 5.94
C LEU A 347 -4.40 20.11 6.33
N SER A 348 -5.18 19.72 5.33
CA SER A 348 -6.29 18.78 5.55
C SER A 348 -5.75 17.38 5.81
N LEU A 349 -6.48 16.57 6.59
CA LEU A 349 -6.14 15.18 6.87
C LEU A 349 -7.28 14.26 6.45
N VAL A 350 -6.97 13.28 5.61
CA VAL A 350 -7.88 12.20 5.23
C VAL A 350 -7.36 10.90 5.83
N VAL A 351 -8.24 10.16 6.50
CA VAL A 351 -7.90 8.84 7.06
C VAL A 351 -8.47 7.74 6.17
N GLU A 352 -7.62 6.78 5.79
CA GLU A 352 -8.03 5.70 4.90
C GLU A 352 -8.42 4.41 5.60
N GLY A 353 -9.19 3.57 4.91
CA GLY A 353 -9.50 2.21 5.37
C GLY A 353 -10.40 2.16 6.59
N VAL A 354 -11.31 3.12 6.73
CA VAL A 354 -12.35 3.07 7.78
C VAL A 354 -13.43 2.08 7.37
N GLU A 355 -13.55 0.99 8.13
CA GLU A 355 -14.43 -0.15 7.83
C GLU A 355 -15.53 -0.34 8.89
N THR A 356 -15.33 0.16 10.11
CA THR A 356 -16.28 -0.04 11.23
C THR A 356 -16.67 1.26 11.93
N GLU A 357 -17.89 1.29 12.49
CA GLU A 357 -18.37 2.44 13.28
C GLU A 357 -17.53 2.66 14.56
N ALA A 358 -16.93 1.60 15.10
CA ALA A 358 -15.99 1.68 16.23
C ALA A 358 -14.71 2.44 15.84
N GLN A 359 -14.14 2.15 14.66
CA GLN A 359 -13.01 2.91 14.11
C GLN A 359 -13.39 4.38 13.89
N ARG A 360 -14.54 4.64 13.23
CA ARG A 360 -15.04 6.02 13.01
C ARG A 360 -15.18 6.80 14.33
N SER A 361 -15.83 6.20 15.33
CA SER A 361 -16.02 6.82 16.65
C SER A 361 -14.68 7.16 17.31
N ARG A 362 -13.70 6.26 17.20
CA ARG A 362 -12.37 6.46 17.77
C ARG A 362 -11.57 7.54 17.02
N LEU A 363 -11.67 7.58 15.70
CA LEU A 363 -11.02 8.58 14.85
C LEU A 363 -11.57 9.99 15.11
N LEU A 364 -12.90 10.12 15.22
CA LEU A 364 -13.55 11.38 15.63
C LEU A 364 -13.05 11.85 17.00
N ALA A 365 -12.93 10.94 17.98
CA ALA A 365 -12.41 11.26 19.30
C ALA A 365 -10.92 11.68 19.29
N LEU A 366 -10.15 11.29 18.26
CA LEU A 366 -8.78 11.72 18.05
C LEU A 366 -8.67 13.03 17.24
N GLY A 367 -9.80 13.60 16.81
CA GLY A 367 -9.84 14.85 16.05
C GLY A 367 -9.71 14.68 14.52
N CYS A 368 -9.90 13.47 14.01
CA CYS A 368 -9.97 13.25 12.56
C CYS A 368 -11.35 13.69 12.04
N GLU A 369 -11.39 14.37 10.90
CA GLU A 369 -12.62 14.93 10.33
C GLU A 369 -13.05 14.21 9.05
N VAL A 370 -12.12 13.96 8.13
CA VAL A 370 -12.41 13.37 6.81
C VAL A 370 -11.85 11.96 6.73
N ALA A 371 -12.61 11.05 6.12
CA ALA A 371 -12.17 9.68 5.90
C ALA A 371 -12.66 9.10 4.58
N GLN A 372 -11.98 8.04 4.16
CA GLN A 372 -12.42 7.14 3.12
C GLN A 372 -12.34 5.69 3.59
N GLY A 373 -13.24 4.84 3.12
CA GLY A 373 -13.24 3.43 3.47
C GLY A 373 -14.60 2.76 3.26
N PHE A 374 -14.60 1.45 3.38
CA PHE A 374 -15.78 0.63 3.09
C PHE A 374 -16.92 0.83 4.08
N LEU A 375 -16.72 1.48 5.23
CA LEU A 375 -17.84 1.91 6.08
C LEU A 375 -18.77 2.87 5.31
N PHE A 376 -18.19 3.71 4.47
CA PHE A 376 -18.86 4.81 3.79
C PHE A 376 -19.29 4.41 2.38
N ALA A 377 -18.32 4.05 1.55
CA ALA A 377 -18.57 3.56 0.20
C ALA A 377 -17.33 2.82 -0.33
N ARG A 378 -17.60 1.80 -1.13
CA ARG A 378 -16.59 1.22 -2.03
C ARG A 378 -16.38 2.18 -3.21
N PRO A 379 -15.28 2.04 -3.96
CA PRO A 379 -15.12 2.74 -5.24
C PRO A 379 -16.33 2.48 -6.15
N LEU A 380 -16.96 3.56 -6.60
CA LEU A 380 -18.15 3.55 -7.44
C LEU A 380 -17.76 3.80 -8.89
N ASP A 381 -18.41 3.13 -9.84
CA ASP A 381 -18.29 3.54 -11.24
C ASP A 381 -18.91 4.92 -11.48
N GLY A 382 -18.69 5.50 -12.67
CA GLY A 382 -19.17 6.84 -12.99
C GLY A 382 -20.69 7.00 -12.92
N GLU A 383 -21.47 5.95 -13.20
CA GLU A 383 -22.94 6.03 -13.15
C GLU A 383 -23.42 6.02 -11.69
N ALA A 384 -22.95 5.08 -10.89
CA ALA A 384 -23.27 4.99 -9.47
C ALA A 384 -22.82 6.25 -8.70
N PHE A 385 -21.64 6.79 -9.04
CA PHE A 385 -21.15 8.02 -8.43
C PHE A 385 -22.04 9.22 -8.77
N ARG A 386 -22.49 9.37 -10.02
CA ARG A 386 -23.44 10.42 -10.42
C ARG A 386 -24.79 10.29 -9.72
N ALA A 387 -25.30 9.06 -9.59
CA ALA A 387 -26.53 8.79 -8.84
C ALA A 387 -26.39 9.22 -7.37
N MET A 388 -25.27 8.89 -6.73
CA MET A 388 -24.95 9.33 -5.36
C MET A 388 -24.89 10.86 -5.27
N LEU A 389 -24.25 11.53 -6.23
CA LEU A 389 -24.20 12.99 -6.28
C LEU A 389 -25.59 13.61 -6.43
N ALA A 390 -26.48 13.03 -7.24
CA ALA A 390 -27.82 13.55 -7.48
C ALA A 390 -28.76 13.40 -6.28
N ALA A 391 -28.58 12.35 -5.49
CA ALA A 391 -29.42 12.07 -4.32
C ALA A 391 -29.28 13.13 -3.21
N GLY A 392 -28.14 13.82 -3.10
CA GLY A 392 -27.91 14.86 -2.09
C GLY A 392 -27.88 14.35 -0.63
N ASP A 393 -28.08 13.06 -0.42
CA ASP A 393 -28.18 12.38 0.86
C ASP A 393 -26.84 11.73 1.28
N PRO A 394 -26.63 11.47 2.58
CA PRO A 394 -25.51 10.67 3.06
C PRO A 394 -25.52 9.30 2.39
N LEU A 395 -24.33 8.82 2.09
CA LEU A 395 -23.97 7.66 1.27
C LEU A 395 -24.99 6.50 1.30
N PRO A 396 -25.20 5.79 0.17
CA PRO A 396 -26.12 4.66 0.12
C PRO A 396 -25.76 3.64 1.21
N PRO A 397 -26.73 3.18 2.02
CA PRO A 397 -26.48 2.11 2.98
C PRO A 397 -26.15 0.81 2.22
N HIS A 398 -25.17 0.07 2.75
CA HIS A 398 -24.66 -1.21 2.24
C HIS A 398 -25.73 -2.21 1.82
#